data_AF-A0A7J8CSS0-F1
#
_entry.id   AF-A0A7J8CSS0-F1
#
_cell.length_a   1.000
_cell.length_b   1.000
_cell.length_c   1.000
_cell.angle_alpha   90.00
_cell.angle_beta   90.00
_cell.angle_gamma   90.00
#
_symmetry.space_group_name_H-M   'P 1'
#
loop_
_entity.id
_entity.type
_entity.pdbx_description
1 polymer ?
#
loop_
_entity_poly.entity_id
_entity_poly.type
_entity_poly.pdbx_seq_one_letter_code
_entity_poly.pdbx_strand_id
1 'polypeptide(L)'
;MLKPINTSGTLEPDDRVVVAATQLDSRSFFWNVAPGAESAVASFVTQLAAAEALHKAPDVTTLPRNVMFVFFQGETFDYIGSSRMVYDMEKGRFPVPLENIDSFVELRQVALRNSLELWMHTDPVSQKNESVRKQVEHLLTTLEKSGAGVPAVVLQRLSQSQPLPPSSLQRFLRARNISGVVLADHDTVFHNRYYQSVYDTAENINVSYPASKSPEEDLDFVTDTAKALADVATVLGRALYELAGGTSFSSTIQADPKTVTRLLYGFLIRANNSWFQSILRQDLRSFLGDGPLQHYIAVSSPTNTTYVVQCALANLTGKVINLTREQCQDPSKVPNENKDLYEYIWVQGPLSPNETDRLPRCVRSTVRLAKALSPAFELGQWGSTEYSTWTESRWKDIRARIFLVASKELEFITLTVGFGVLVLSLIVTYCINAKADVLFIAPREPGAVSF
;
A
#
# COMPACT_ATOMS: atom_id res chain seq x y z
N MET A 1 -14.09 2.32 19.25
CA MET A 1 -13.65 3.36 18.28
C MET A 1 -12.81 4.36 19.05
N LEU A 2 -11.61 4.64 18.54
CA LEU A 2 -10.79 5.75 18.99
C LEU A 2 -11.55 7.07 18.86
N LYS A 3 -11.16 8.08 19.65
CA LYS A 3 -11.80 9.39 19.64
C LYS A 3 -11.66 9.98 18.23
N PRO A 4 -12.76 10.28 17.51
CA PRO A 4 -12.66 10.87 16.18
C PRO A 4 -12.06 12.27 16.27
N ILE A 5 -11.32 12.66 15.23
CA ILE A 5 -10.77 14.01 15.09
C ILE A 5 -11.63 14.76 14.08
N ASN A 6 -12.03 15.98 14.43
CA ASN A 6 -12.74 16.84 13.51
C ASN A 6 -11.78 17.32 12.41
N THR A 7 -12.10 16.99 11.16
CA THR A 7 -11.27 17.33 10.00
C THR A 7 -11.51 18.72 9.42
N SER A 8 -12.61 19.39 9.79
CA SER A 8 -12.86 20.78 9.42
C SER A 8 -12.15 21.78 10.34
N GLY A 9 -11.61 21.29 11.47
CA GLY A 9 -10.87 22.08 12.45
C GLY A 9 -9.44 21.60 12.64
N THR A 10 -8.78 22.22 13.62
CA THR A 10 -7.45 21.82 14.12
C THR A 10 -7.61 21.35 15.55
N LEU A 11 -6.82 20.36 15.98
CA LEU A 11 -6.78 19.96 17.39
C LEU A 11 -6.34 21.11 18.29
N GLU A 12 -6.90 21.15 19.50
CA GLU A 12 -6.54 22.15 20.50
C GLU A 12 -5.08 21.99 20.95
N PRO A 13 -4.36 23.07 21.31
CA PRO A 13 -2.93 23.00 21.65
C PRO A 13 -2.57 22.05 22.82
N ASP A 14 -3.50 21.86 23.75
CA ASP A 14 -3.33 21.00 24.92
C ASP A 14 -3.59 19.53 24.63
N ASP A 15 -4.29 19.21 23.54
CA ASP A 15 -4.55 17.83 23.13
C ASP A 15 -3.25 17.16 22.65
N ARG A 16 -3.05 15.91 23.04
CA ARG A 16 -1.85 15.13 22.67
C ARG A 16 -2.23 13.84 21.96
N VAL A 17 -1.42 13.47 20.97
CA VAL A 17 -1.61 12.31 20.10
C VAL A 17 -0.34 11.46 20.05
N VAL A 18 -0.52 10.15 20.18
CA VAL A 18 0.52 9.15 19.92
C VAL A 18 0.39 8.70 18.47
N VAL A 19 1.46 8.77 17.70
CA VAL A 19 1.47 8.39 16.29
C VAL A 19 2.05 6.99 16.14
N ALA A 20 1.31 6.11 15.47
CA ALA A 20 1.78 4.80 15.03
C ALA A 20 1.91 4.81 13.50
N ALA A 21 3.13 4.67 12.99
CA ALA A 21 3.46 4.84 11.58
C ALA A 21 4.05 3.57 10.95
N THR A 22 3.81 3.40 9.65
CA THR A 22 4.44 2.37 8.84
C THR A 22 4.50 2.82 7.38
N GLN A 23 5.50 2.33 6.66
CA GLN A 23 5.55 2.38 5.21
C GLN A 23 4.47 1.46 4.60
N LEU A 24 3.88 1.88 3.48
CA LEU A 24 2.82 1.17 2.75
C LEU A 24 3.28 0.65 1.37
N ASP A 25 4.33 1.24 0.81
CA ASP A 25 4.85 0.97 -0.53
C ASP A 25 6.16 0.18 -0.56
N SER A 26 6.45 -0.43 -1.70
CA SER A 26 7.75 -0.98 -2.07
C SER A 26 8.04 -0.72 -3.55
N ARG A 27 9.20 -1.15 -4.03
CA ARG A 27 9.60 -1.11 -5.44
C ARG A 27 10.44 -2.34 -5.78
N SER A 28 10.64 -2.55 -7.07
CA SER A 28 11.74 -3.39 -7.55
C SER A 28 12.44 -2.71 -8.73
N PHE A 29 13.35 -3.44 -9.36
CA PHE A 29 13.94 -3.02 -10.63
C PHE A 29 12.90 -2.96 -11.76
N PHE A 30 11.88 -3.81 -11.76
CA PHE A 30 10.90 -3.90 -12.84
C PHE A 30 9.62 -3.15 -12.51
N TRP A 31 9.09 -2.47 -13.52
CA TRP A 31 7.83 -1.75 -13.41
C TRP A 31 6.68 -2.70 -13.04
N ASN A 32 5.87 -2.27 -12.08
CA ASN A 32 4.69 -2.97 -11.58
C ASN A 32 4.94 -4.41 -11.07
N VAL A 33 6.19 -4.70 -10.66
CA VAL A 33 6.54 -5.88 -9.86
C VAL A 33 7.16 -5.35 -8.58
N ALA A 34 6.42 -5.33 -7.48
CA ALA A 34 6.84 -4.77 -6.21
C ALA A 34 6.14 -5.54 -5.07
N PRO A 35 6.53 -6.80 -4.81
CA PRO A 35 5.84 -7.65 -3.84
C PRO A 35 6.03 -7.17 -2.40
N GLY A 36 7.22 -6.71 -2.02
CA GLY A 36 7.47 -5.99 -0.76
C GLY A 36 7.03 -6.69 0.53
N ALA A 37 7.10 -8.01 0.59
CA ALA A 37 6.53 -8.81 1.67
C ALA A 37 7.12 -8.46 3.04
N GLU A 38 8.43 -8.41 3.13
CA GLU A 38 9.15 -8.04 4.34
C GLU A 38 9.22 -6.49 4.45
N SER A 39 9.60 -5.83 3.35
CA SER A 39 9.90 -4.38 3.36
C SER A 39 8.69 -3.48 3.63
N ALA A 40 7.47 -3.92 3.34
CA ALA A 40 6.24 -3.16 3.57
C ALA A 40 5.14 -4.01 4.24
N VAL A 41 4.76 -5.14 3.64
CA VAL A 41 3.53 -5.88 4.00
C VAL A 41 3.52 -6.35 5.44
N ALA A 42 4.60 -6.99 5.90
CA ALA A 42 4.70 -7.44 7.28
C ALA A 42 4.51 -6.30 8.28
N SER A 43 5.10 -5.13 8.01
CA SER A 43 5.04 -3.96 8.90
C SER A 43 3.62 -3.39 8.97
N PHE A 44 2.99 -3.12 7.83
CA PHE A 44 1.65 -2.53 7.84
C PHE A 44 0.56 -3.51 8.25
N VAL A 45 0.71 -4.81 7.99
CA VAL A 45 -0.22 -5.84 8.49
C VAL A 45 -0.17 -5.92 10.02
N THR A 46 1.04 -5.85 10.58
CA THR A 46 1.24 -5.79 12.04
C THR A 46 0.58 -4.55 12.64
N GLN A 47 0.71 -3.39 11.99
CA GLN A 47 0.04 -2.16 12.42
C GLN A 47 -1.49 -2.24 12.31
N LEU A 48 -2.04 -2.83 11.23
CA LEU A 48 -3.48 -3.07 11.08
C LEU A 48 -4.03 -3.95 12.21
N ALA A 49 -3.31 -5.01 12.55
CA ALA A 49 -3.67 -5.91 13.63
C ALA A 49 -3.57 -5.25 15.02
N ALA A 50 -2.57 -4.39 15.23
CA ALA A 50 -2.46 -3.58 16.46
C ALA A 50 -3.64 -2.60 16.59
N ALA A 51 -4.06 -1.98 15.48
CA ALA A 51 -5.22 -1.10 15.47
C ALA A 51 -6.53 -1.83 15.80
N GLU A 52 -6.72 -3.06 15.27
CA GLU A 52 -7.84 -3.92 15.63
C GLU A 52 -7.84 -4.27 17.13
N ALA A 53 -6.69 -4.71 17.64
CA ALA A 53 -6.53 -5.10 19.04
C ALA A 53 -6.82 -3.93 20.00
N LEU A 54 -6.25 -2.75 19.70
CA LEU A 54 -6.46 -1.55 20.49
C LEU A 54 -7.91 -1.09 20.44
N HIS A 55 -8.57 -1.14 19.27
CA HIS A 55 -9.96 -0.71 19.13
C HIS A 55 -10.93 -1.49 20.05
N LYS A 56 -10.63 -2.77 20.30
CA LYS A 56 -11.46 -3.67 21.11
C LYS A 56 -11.37 -3.39 22.62
N ALA A 57 -10.42 -2.57 23.08
CA ALA A 57 -10.35 -2.20 24.50
C ALA A 57 -11.58 -1.35 24.91
N PRO A 58 -12.13 -1.58 26.12
CA PRO A 58 -13.43 -1.01 26.53
C PRO A 58 -13.38 0.49 26.83
N ASP A 59 -12.24 1.00 27.30
CA ASP A 59 -12.04 2.38 27.78
C ASP A 59 -11.35 3.29 26.76
N VAL A 60 -11.23 2.84 25.50
CA VAL A 60 -10.55 3.56 24.42
C VAL A 60 -11.09 4.97 24.19
N THR A 61 -12.38 5.20 24.45
CA THR A 61 -13.03 6.51 24.29
C THR A 61 -12.70 7.50 25.41
N THR A 62 -12.20 7.02 26.55
CA THR A 62 -11.91 7.82 27.75
C THR A 62 -10.41 8.00 27.99
N LEU A 63 -9.57 7.59 27.04
CA LEU A 63 -8.13 7.74 27.15
C LEU A 63 -7.72 9.22 27.16
N PRO A 64 -6.74 9.62 28.00
CA PRO A 64 -6.24 10.99 28.06
C PRO A 64 -5.66 11.49 26.72
N ARG A 65 -4.92 10.63 26.01
CA ARG A 65 -4.34 10.95 24.70
C ARG A 65 -4.98 10.10 23.62
N ASN A 66 -5.05 10.62 22.41
CA ASN A 66 -5.55 9.86 21.26
C ASN A 66 -4.41 9.08 20.58
N VAL A 67 -4.75 8.06 19.80
CA VAL A 67 -3.80 7.30 18.98
C VAL A 67 -4.15 7.49 17.51
N MET A 68 -3.19 7.95 16.72
CA MET A 68 -3.33 8.12 15.27
C MET A 68 -2.47 7.08 14.54
N PHE A 69 -3.14 6.16 13.84
CA PHE A 69 -2.48 5.24 12.92
C PHE A 69 -2.32 5.90 11.55
N VAL A 70 -1.10 5.85 11.00
CA VAL A 70 -0.77 6.39 9.69
C VAL A 70 0.01 5.37 8.85
N PHE A 71 -0.34 5.30 7.57
CA PHE A 71 0.25 4.40 6.59
C PHE A 71 0.79 5.25 5.44
N PHE A 72 2.12 5.40 5.38
CA PHE A 72 2.77 6.31 4.44
C PHE A 72 3.02 5.64 3.09
N GLN A 73 2.43 6.19 2.04
CA GLN A 73 2.70 5.80 0.67
C GLN A 73 3.79 6.70 0.07
N GLY A 74 4.82 6.08 -0.50
CA GLY A 74 5.92 6.74 -1.22
C GLY A 74 7.20 6.89 -0.40
N GLU A 75 7.36 6.10 0.66
CA GLU A 75 8.56 6.14 1.49
C GLU A 75 9.78 5.57 0.76
N THR A 76 9.58 4.68 -0.22
CA THR A 76 10.67 4.12 -1.03
C THR A 76 11.26 5.11 -2.06
N PHE A 77 10.63 6.28 -2.22
CA PHE A 77 11.00 7.33 -3.18
C PHE A 77 11.33 8.66 -2.48
N ASP A 78 12.27 8.63 -1.54
CA ASP A 78 12.70 9.79 -0.74
C ASP A 78 11.55 10.42 0.07
N TYR A 79 10.75 9.57 0.72
CA TYR A 79 9.75 10.00 1.72
C TYR A 79 8.64 10.90 1.17
N ILE A 80 8.08 10.59 0.01
CA ILE A 80 7.01 11.39 -0.62
C ILE A 80 5.83 11.59 0.35
N GLY A 81 5.38 10.51 0.99
CA GLY A 81 4.21 10.51 1.85
C GLY A 81 4.43 11.23 3.17
N SER A 82 5.44 10.80 3.93
CA SER A 82 5.73 11.40 5.25
C SER A 82 6.19 12.84 5.13
N SER A 83 6.99 13.20 4.11
CA SER A 83 7.35 14.60 3.87
C SER A 83 6.15 15.47 3.52
N ARG A 84 5.16 14.92 2.79
CA ARG A 84 3.93 15.65 2.49
C ARG A 84 3.10 15.87 3.75
N MET A 85 2.95 14.86 4.60
CA MET A 85 2.21 15.00 5.86
C MET A 85 2.85 16.05 6.76
N VAL A 86 4.18 16.03 6.94
CA VAL A 86 4.89 17.04 7.73
C VAL A 86 4.64 18.45 7.17
N TYR A 87 4.74 18.63 5.86
CA TYR A 87 4.45 19.90 5.21
C TYR A 87 3.00 20.37 5.47
N ASP A 88 2.01 19.48 5.35
CA ASP A 88 0.62 19.85 5.61
C ASP A 88 0.39 20.19 7.10
N MET A 89 1.06 19.52 8.04
CA MET A 89 1.01 19.87 9.46
C MET A 89 1.64 21.25 9.74
N GLU A 90 2.80 21.56 9.16
CA GLU A 90 3.47 22.86 9.31
C GLU A 90 2.67 24.01 8.70
N LYS A 91 1.93 23.73 7.61
CA LYS A 91 1.09 24.72 6.94
C LYS A 91 -0.33 24.82 7.50
N GLY A 92 -0.66 24.06 8.56
CA GLY A 92 -2.00 24.05 9.16
C GLY A 92 -3.09 23.52 8.22
N ARG A 93 -2.73 22.61 7.30
CA ARG A 93 -3.64 21.95 6.34
C ARG A 93 -3.94 20.50 6.72
N PHE A 94 -3.47 20.07 7.88
CA PHE A 94 -3.76 18.78 8.48
C PHE A 94 -4.33 19.01 9.90
N PRO A 95 -5.36 18.27 10.33
CA PRO A 95 -6.06 18.55 11.59
C PRO A 95 -5.21 18.30 12.84
N VAL A 96 -4.10 17.56 12.74
CA VAL A 96 -3.16 17.31 13.82
C VAL A 96 -1.87 18.09 13.58
N PRO A 97 -1.65 19.24 14.23
CA PRO A 97 -0.37 19.94 14.18
C PRO A 97 0.79 19.09 14.68
N LEU A 98 2.01 19.39 14.23
CA LEU A 98 3.24 18.77 14.75
C LEU A 98 3.38 18.94 16.27
N GLU A 99 2.80 19.99 16.83
CA GLU A 99 2.88 20.27 18.25
C GLU A 99 2.11 19.27 19.10
N ASN A 100 1.03 18.71 18.57
CA ASN A 100 0.18 17.76 19.27
C ASN A 100 0.79 16.36 19.33
N ILE A 101 1.88 16.08 18.61
CA ILE A 101 2.58 14.80 18.66
C ILE A 101 3.34 14.68 19.98
N ASP A 102 2.90 13.73 20.82
CA ASP A 102 3.54 13.41 22.11
C ASP A 102 4.61 12.34 21.94
N SER A 103 4.29 11.25 21.24
CA SER A 103 5.18 10.13 21.00
C SER A 103 4.96 9.56 19.59
N PHE A 104 6.02 9.02 18.99
CA PHE A 104 5.99 8.45 17.64
C PHE A 104 6.59 7.04 17.63
N VAL A 105 5.82 6.06 17.19
CA VAL A 105 6.24 4.66 17.06
C VAL A 105 6.12 4.26 15.61
N GLU A 106 7.21 3.83 14.99
CA GLU A 106 7.21 3.34 13.61
C GLU A 106 7.56 1.86 13.55
N LEU A 107 6.81 1.08 12.78
CA LEU A 107 7.19 -0.29 12.42
C LEU A 107 7.95 -0.30 11.11
N ARG A 108 9.07 -1.03 11.08
CA ARG A 108 9.82 -1.25 9.85
C ARG A 108 10.54 -2.58 9.88
N GLN A 109 10.24 -3.44 8.90
CA GLN A 109 10.87 -4.76 8.74
C GLN A 109 10.76 -5.59 10.01
N VAL A 110 9.61 -6.22 10.25
CA VAL A 110 9.29 -6.88 11.54
C VAL A 110 9.05 -8.38 11.41
N ALA A 111 9.26 -8.95 10.21
CA ALA A 111 8.98 -10.35 9.93
C ALA A 111 10.17 -11.28 10.23
N LEU A 112 11.41 -10.87 9.95
CA LEU A 112 12.59 -11.75 9.99
C LEU A 112 13.31 -11.63 11.33
N ARG A 113 12.59 -11.91 12.42
CA ARG A 113 13.12 -11.81 13.79
C ARG A 113 14.04 -12.99 14.11
N ASN A 114 15.33 -12.70 14.31
CA ASN A 114 16.28 -13.68 14.85
C ASN A 114 16.04 -13.84 16.36
N SER A 115 15.93 -15.07 16.84
CA SER A 115 15.77 -15.35 18.28
C SER A 115 14.61 -14.59 18.96
N LEU A 116 13.54 -14.28 18.21
CA LEU A 116 12.37 -13.51 18.67
C LEU A 116 12.66 -12.03 19.00
N GLU A 117 13.86 -11.54 18.69
CA GLU A 117 14.30 -10.18 19.02
C GLU A 117 13.57 -9.14 18.17
N LEU A 118 13.21 -8.03 18.82
CA LEU A 118 12.68 -6.83 18.18
C LEU A 118 13.45 -5.62 18.71
N TRP A 119 14.17 -4.96 17.82
CA TRP A 119 15.10 -3.90 18.13
C TRP A 119 14.41 -2.54 18.15
N MET A 120 14.71 -1.74 19.17
CA MET A 120 14.19 -0.39 19.35
C MET A 120 15.26 0.63 18.96
N HIS A 121 15.11 1.22 17.78
CA HIS A 121 16.01 2.26 17.27
C HIS A 121 15.52 3.65 17.65
N THR A 122 16.42 4.49 18.13
CA THR A 122 16.12 5.86 18.56
C THR A 122 17.17 6.82 18.01
N ASP A 123 16.83 8.09 17.85
CA ASP A 123 17.76 9.08 17.30
C ASP A 123 18.74 9.60 18.37
N PRO A 124 20.07 9.43 18.20
CA PRO A 124 21.06 9.95 19.15
C PRO A 124 21.10 11.48 19.18
N VAL A 125 20.77 12.17 18.07
CA VAL A 125 20.85 13.63 18.00
C VAL A 125 19.77 14.26 18.87
N SER A 126 18.54 13.77 18.77
CA SER A 126 17.41 14.18 19.61
C SER A 126 17.67 13.98 21.10
N GLN A 127 18.37 12.89 21.46
CA GLN A 127 18.72 12.57 22.85
C GLN A 127 19.82 13.45 23.46
N LYS A 128 20.48 14.31 22.68
CA LYS A 128 21.36 15.36 23.25
C LYS A 128 20.58 16.37 24.08
N ASN A 129 19.28 16.53 23.81
CA ASN A 129 18.39 17.33 24.63
C ASN A 129 17.88 16.49 25.81
N GLU A 130 18.19 16.91 27.03
CA GLU A 130 17.82 16.22 28.27
C GLU A 130 16.32 15.97 28.45
N SER A 131 15.46 16.88 27.99
CA SER A 131 14.01 16.71 28.07
C SER A 131 13.54 15.60 27.12
N VAL A 132 14.00 15.65 25.87
CA VAL A 132 13.66 14.66 24.85
C VAL A 132 14.23 13.29 25.22
N ARG A 133 15.45 13.23 25.76
CA ARG A 133 16.06 11.99 26.27
C ARG A 133 15.19 11.32 27.33
N LYS A 134 14.66 12.07 28.29
CA LYS A 134 13.74 11.53 29.31
C LYS A 134 12.43 11.01 28.71
N GLN A 135 11.90 11.68 27.69
CA GLN A 135 10.70 11.24 26.97
C GLN A 135 10.97 9.94 26.19
N VAL A 136 12.11 9.85 25.49
CA VAL A 136 12.54 8.64 24.79
C VAL A 136 12.76 7.49 25.76
N GLU A 137 13.41 7.72 26.90
CA GLU A 137 13.57 6.70 27.95
C GLU A 137 12.22 6.22 28.48
N HIS A 138 11.28 7.14 28.73
CA HIS A 138 9.92 6.77 29.12
C HIS A 138 9.22 5.91 28.06
N LEU A 139 9.36 6.27 26.78
CA LEU A 139 8.82 5.51 25.66
C LEU A 139 9.41 4.08 25.60
N LEU A 140 10.73 3.95 25.71
CA LEU A 140 11.41 2.65 25.72
C LEU A 140 10.96 1.77 26.90
N THR A 141 10.91 2.33 28.11
CA THR A 141 10.45 1.58 29.29
C THR A 141 8.99 1.14 29.18
N THR A 142 8.15 1.95 28.55
CA THR A 142 6.75 1.60 28.28
C THR A 142 6.65 0.44 27.30
N LEU A 143 7.44 0.46 26.22
CA LEU A 143 7.52 -0.64 25.26
C LEU A 143 7.99 -1.94 25.93
N GLU A 144 9.08 -1.90 26.69
CA GLU A 144 9.62 -3.05 27.42
C GLU A 144 8.59 -3.66 28.36
N LYS A 145 7.88 -2.81 29.11
CA LYS A 145 6.81 -3.23 30.02
C LYS A 145 5.65 -3.88 29.25
N SER A 146 5.22 -3.31 28.13
CA SER A 146 4.17 -3.87 27.29
C SER A 146 4.56 -5.21 26.65
N GLY A 147 5.86 -5.41 26.39
CA GLY A 147 6.44 -6.66 25.89
C GLY A 147 6.55 -7.77 26.94
N ALA A 148 6.71 -7.45 28.22
CA ALA A 148 6.92 -8.43 29.29
C ALA A 148 5.81 -9.49 29.40
N GLY A 149 4.59 -9.17 28.97
CA GLY A 149 3.44 -10.08 28.95
C GLY A 149 3.29 -10.91 27.67
N VAL A 150 4.26 -10.89 26.75
CA VAL A 150 4.26 -11.62 25.47
C VAL A 150 5.65 -12.26 25.27
N PRO A 151 5.89 -13.49 25.76
CA PRO A 151 7.22 -14.12 25.73
C PRO A 151 7.76 -14.39 24.33
N ALA A 152 6.90 -14.35 23.31
CA ALA A 152 7.27 -14.55 21.90
C ALA A 152 7.91 -13.30 21.24
N VAL A 153 8.07 -12.19 21.98
CA VAL A 153 8.73 -10.97 21.51
C VAL A 153 9.71 -10.49 22.57
N VAL A 154 11.00 -10.48 22.23
CA VAL A 154 12.06 -9.99 23.11
C VAL A 154 12.48 -8.61 22.63
N LEU A 155 12.05 -7.57 23.33
CA LEU A 155 12.45 -6.20 23.02
C LEU A 155 13.91 -5.97 23.41
N GLN A 156 14.69 -5.44 22.49
CA GLN A 156 16.11 -5.16 22.68
C GLN A 156 16.41 -3.68 22.44
N ARG A 157 17.21 -3.09 23.34
CA ARG A 157 17.85 -1.80 23.12
C ARG A 157 19.16 -1.99 22.38
N LEU A 158 19.58 -0.95 21.67
CA LEU A 158 20.88 -0.91 21.03
C LEU A 158 21.99 -0.77 22.08
N SER A 159 23.03 -1.59 21.96
CA SER A 159 24.18 -1.59 22.89
C SER A 159 25.10 -0.39 22.67
N GLN A 160 25.09 0.18 21.46
CA GLN A 160 25.88 1.33 21.07
C GLN A 160 25.00 2.38 20.39
N SER A 161 25.42 3.65 20.49
CA SER A 161 24.76 4.74 19.78
C SER A 161 25.03 4.62 18.27
N GLN A 162 23.96 4.49 17.50
CA GLN A 162 24.01 4.36 16.04
C GLN A 162 22.93 5.25 15.40
N PRO A 163 23.10 5.66 14.13
CA PRO A 163 22.10 6.45 13.43
C PRO A 163 20.79 5.68 13.26
N LEU A 164 19.69 6.42 13.20
CA LEU A 164 18.37 5.85 12.95
C LEU A 164 18.34 5.17 11.56
N PRO A 165 17.75 3.97 11.41
CA PRO A 165 17.50 3.41 10.08
C PRO A 165 16.62 4.36 9.26
N PRO A 166 16.69 4.32 7.92
CA PRO A 166 15.80 5.11 7.06
C PRO A 166 14.36 4.88 7.50
N SER A 167 13.59 5.92 7.81
CA SER A 167 12.20 5.77 8.27
C SER A 167 11.45 7.10 8.19
N SER A 168 10.12 7.04 8.22
CA SER A 168 9.24 8.20 8.20
C SER A 168 9.54 9.16 9.36
N LEU A 169 9.91 8.62 10.53
CA LEU A 169 10.34 9.38 11.71
C LEU A 169 11.45 10.38 11.38
N GLN A 170 12.39 10.05 10.48
CA GLN A 170 13.43 11.01 10.06
C GLN A 170 12.84 12.28 9.44
N ARG A 171 11.73 12.17 8.71
CA ARG A 171 11.04 13.35 8.14
C ARG A 171 10.41 14.22 9.21
N PHE A 172 9.85 13.63 10.25
CA PHE A 172 9.29 14.37 11.38
C PHE A 172 10.40 15.05 12.20
N LEU A 173 11.50 14.35 12.46
CA LEU A 173 12.66 14.87 13.21
C LEU A 173 13.32 16.08 12.53
N ARG A 174 13.24 16.18 11.19
CA ARG A 174 13.70 17.37 10.46
C ARG A 174 12.90 18.63 10.77
N ALA A 175 11.62 18.50 11.08
CA ALA A 175 10.74 19.63 11.39
C ALA A 175 10.67 19.91 12.90
N ARG A 176 10.68 18.86 13.73
CA ARG A 176 10.57 18.97 15.19
C ARG A 176 11.24 17.81 15.90
N ASN A 177 11.99 18.10 16.96
CA ASN A 177 12.48 17.09 17.87
C ASN A 177 11.31 16.46 18.64
N ILE A 178 11.04 15.19 18.37
CA ILE A 178 9.96 14.41 19.00
C ILE A 178 10.54 13.12 19.60
N SER A 179 9.91 12.61 20.66
CA SER A 179 10.22 11.27 21.18
C SER A 179 9.72 10.22 20.22
N GLY A 180 10.66 9.64 19.47
CA GLY A 180 10.37 8.64 18.45
C GLY A 180 11.18 7.36 18.61
N VAL A 181 10.58 6.24 18.24
CA VAL A 181 11.21 4.93 18.19
C VAL A 181 10.80 4.18 16.93
N VAL A 182 11.76 3.50 16.30
CA VAL A 182 11.51 2.57 15.19
C VAL A 182 11.70 1.15 15.71
N LEU A 183 10.67 0.32 15.60
CA LEU A 183 10.71 -1.10 15.93
C LEU A 183 11.06 -1.89 14.65
N ALA A 184 12.13 -2.66 14.72
CA ALA A 184 12.65 -3.41 13.58
C ALA A 184 13.22 -4.77 13.98
N ASP A 185 13.33 -5.68 13.02
CA ASP A 185 13.85 -7.03 13.21
C ASP A 185 15.38 -7.12 13.23
N HIS A 186 16.08 -6.04 12.89
CA HIS A 186 17.54 -5.97 12.76
C HIS A 186 18.15 -4.97 13.73
N ASP A 187 19.40 -5.25 14.13
CA ASP A 187 20.20 -4.35 14.96
C ASP A 187 20.94 -3.29 14.13
N THR A 188 21.47 -3.64 12.97
CA THR A 188 22.39 -2.81 12.17
C THR A 188 22.08 -2.90 10.69
N VAL A 189 22.25 -4.08 10.09
CA VAL A 189 21.98 -4.36 8.69
C VAL A 189 20.68 -5.16 8.57
N PHE A 190 19.87 -4.84 7.57
CA PHE A 190 18.61 -5.56 7.32
C PHE A 190 18.84 -7.07 7.19
N HIS A 191 17.99 -7.85 7.87
CA HIS A 191 17.92 -9.29 7.66
C HIS A 191 17.32 -9.64 6.29
N ASN A 192 16.50 -8.74 5.73
CA ASN A 192 15.91 -8.88 4.41
C ASN A 192 16.96 -8.82 3.30
N ARG A 193 17.30 -9.99 2.76
CA ARG A 193 18.24 -10.15 1.63
C ARG A 193 17.69 -9.64 0.31
N TYR A 194 16.38 -9.44 0.21
CA TYR A 194 15.68 -9.04 -1.00
C TYR A 194 15.02 -7.67 -0.89
N TYR A 195 15.58 -6.77 -0.05
CA TYR A 195 15.05 -5.42 0.14
C TYR A 195 14.76 -4.71 -1.19
N GLN A 196 13.50 -4.31 -1.39
CA GLN A 196 13.03 -3.61 -2.61
C GLN A 196 13.36 -4.37 -3.91
N SER A 197 13.11 -5.68 -3.91
CA SER A 197 13.39 -6.60 -5.02
C SER A 197 12.16 -7.38 -5.46
N VAL A 198 12.25 -8.01 -6.64
CA VAL A 198 11.22 -8.94 -7.15
C VAL A 198 11.09 -10.21 -6.30
N TYR A 199 12.10 -10.50 -5.48
CA TYR A 199 12.17 -11.69 -4.63
C TYR A 199 11.66 -11.45 -3.20
N ASP A 200 11.24 -10.23 -2.86
CA ASP A 200 10.62 -9.93 -1.56
C ASP A 200 9.15 -10.38 -1.53
N THR A 201 8.93 -11.70 -1.65
CA THR A 201 7.62 -12.34 -1.77
C THR A 201 7.19 -13.04 -0.47
N ALA A 202 6.02 -13.69 -0.47
CA ALA A 202 5.55 -14.52 0.65
C ALA A 202 6.59 -15.54 1.14
N GLU A 203 7.38 -16.10 0.20
CA GLU A 203 8.43 -17.07 0.51
C GLU A 203 9.55 -16.48 1.35
N ASN A 204 9.90 -15.20 1.13
CA ASN A 204 10.96 -14.51 1.89
C ASN A 204 10.64 -14.46 3.39
N ILE A 205 9.37 -14.31 3.75
CA ILE A 205 8.89 -14.27 5.13
C ILE A 205 8.25 -15.58 5.60
N ASN A 206 8.55 -16.69 4.92
CA ASN A 206 8.08 -18.04 5.25
C ASN A 206 6.54 -18.19 5.33
N VAL A 207 5.80 -17.46 4.50
CA VAL A 207 4.36 -17.65 4.36
C VAL A 207 4.10 -18.73 3.31
N SER A 208 3.80 -19.94 3.77
CA SER A 208 3.51 -21.10 2.92
C SER A 208 2.23 -21.81 3.35
N TYR A 209 1.50 -22.37 2.39
CA TYR A 209 0.22 -23.05 2.61
C TYR A 209 0.31 -24.54 2.20
N PRO A 210 -0.40 -25.45 2.90
CA PRO A 210 -0.45 -26.85 2.51
C PRO A 210 -1.13 -27.05 1.15
N ALA A 211 -0.52 -27.85 0.26
CA ALA A 211 -1.00 -28.02 -1.12
C ALA A 211 -2.39 -28.66 -1.27
N SER A 212 -2.94 -29.29 -0.22
CA SER A 212 -4.21 -30.02 -0.26
C SER A 212 -5.44 -29.15 0.07
N LYS A 213 -5.26 -27.87 0.37
CA LYS A 213 -6.34 -26.99 0.84
C LYS A 213 -6.95 -26.15 -0.27
N SER A 214 -8.21 -25.79 -0.09
CA SER A 214 -8.90 -24.83 -0.95
C SER A 214 -8.48 -23.38 -0.64
N PRO A 215 -8.65 -22.45 -1.60
CA PRO A 215 -8.32 -21.04 -1.40
C PRO A 215 -9.01 -20.38 -0.20
N GLU A 216 -10.23 -20.81 0.12
CA GLU A 216 -11.01 -20.34 1.28
C GLU A 216 -10.49 -20.92 2.60
N GLU A 217 -10.00 -22.15 2.60
CA GLU A 217 -9.35 -22.75 3.77
C GLU A 217 -7.98 -22.13 4.04
N ASP A 218 -7.24 -21.76 2.98
CA ASP A 218 -5.96 -21.06 3.10
C ASP A 218 -6.12 -19.66 3.71
N LEU A 219 -7.19 -18.95 3.35
CA LEU A 219 -7.52 -17.65 3.93
C LEU A 219 -7.64 -17.72 5.47
N ASP A 220 -8.17 -18.81 6.01
CA ASP A 220 -8.38 -19.04 7.44
C ASP A 220 -7.25 -19.84 8.11
N PHE A 221 -6.25 -20.29 7.35
CA PHE A 221 -5.12 -21.05 7.87
C PHE A 221 -4.10 -20.13 8.54
N VAL A 222 -3.92 -20.29 9.85
CA VAL A 222 -2.97 -19.48 10.62
C VAL A 222 -1.54 -20.00 10.44
N THR A 223 -0.74 -19.27 9.67
CA THR A 223 0.69 -19.55 9.46
C THR A 223 1.52 -19.19 10.70
N ASP A 224 2.72 -19.75 10.83
CA ASP A 224 3.61 -19.41 11.96
C ASP A 224 4.10 -17.97 11.90
N THR A 225 4.36 -17.45 10.69
CA THR A 225 4.63 -16.01 10.48
C THR A 225 3.47 -15.15 10.94
N ALA A 226 2.21 -15.55 10.68
CA ALA A 226 1.05 -14.79 11.15
C ALA A 226 0.96 -14.74 12.68
N LYS A 227 1.30 -15.84 13.39
CA LYS A 227 1.36 -15.84 14.86
C LYS A 227 2.46 -14.89 15.36
N ALA A 228 3.65 -15.00 14.78
CA ALA A 228 4.79 -14.17 15.16
C ALA A 228 4.53 -12.66 14.95
N LEU A 229 3.82 -12.29 13.88
CA LEU A 229 3.41 -10.90 13.64
C LEU A 229 2.24 -10.48 14.55
N ALA A 230 1.32 -11.39 14.90
CA ALA A 230 0.26 -11.10 15.87
C ALA A 230 0.84 -10.82 17.27
N ASP A 231 1.92 -11.49 17.66
CA ASP A 231 2.61 -11.21 18.92
C ASP A 231 3.24 -9.81 18.91
N VAL A 232 3.90 -9.41 17.81
CA VAL A 232 4.44 -8.04 17.66
C VAL A 232 3.31 -7.00 17.66
N ALA A 233 2.21 -7.27 16.96
CA ALA A 233 1.03 -6.40 16.94
C ALA A 233 0.40 -6.26 18.33
N THR A 234 0.43 -7.33 19.14
CA THR A 234 -0.03 -7.31 20.52
C THR A 234 0.84 -6.41 21.39
N VAL A 235 2.17 -6.52 21.28
CA VAL A 235 3.11 -5.64 21.98
C VAL A 235 2.90 -4.19 21.58
N LEU A 236 2.77 -3.90 20.28
CA LEU A 236 2.49 -2.56 19.78
C LEU A 236 1.15 -2.02 20.32
N GLY A 237 0.08 -2.81 20.26
CA GLY A 237 -1.24 -2.41 20.75
C GLY A 237 -1.24 -2.08 22.25
N ARG A 238 -0.54 -2.88 23.07
CA ARG A 238 -0.36 -2.63 24.50
C ARG A 238 0.46 -1.37 24.77
N ALA A 239 1.55 -1.17 24.04
CA ALA A 239 2.38 0.02 24.17
C ALA A 239 1.60 1.29 23.81
N LEU A 240 0.85 1.28 22.70
CA LEU A 240 0.02 2.42 22.30
C LEU A 240 -1.08 2.72 23.33
N TYR A 241 -1.66 1.70 23.95
CA TYR A 241 -2.63 1.89 25.03
C TYR A 241 -2.01 2.53 26.27
N GLU A 242 -0.84 2.06 26.70
CA GLU A 242 -0.11 2.64 27.84
C GLU A 242 0.35 4.08 27.56
N LEU A 243 0.89 4.35 26.37
CA LEU A 243 1.27 5.71 25.93
C LEU A 243 0.06 6.64 25.84
N ALA A 244 -1.10 6.11 25.45
CA ALA A 244 -2.35 6.85 25.46
C ALA A 244 -2.86 7.19 26.87
N GLY A 245 -2.25 6.62 27.92
CA GLY A 245 -2.59 6.81 29.33
C GLY A 245 -3.51 5.74 29.91
N GLY A 246 -3.77 4.65 29.17
CA GLY A 246 -4.55 3.52 29.64
C GLY A 246 -3.72 2.59 30.53
N THR A 247 -4.28 2.15 31.66
CA THR A 247 -3.57 1.27 32.61
C THR A 247 -4.34 0.01 32.97
N SER A 248 -5.65 -0.03 32.74
CA SER A 248 -6.53 -1.02 33.35
C SER A 248 -6.75 -2.26 32.49
N PHE A 249 -6.72 -2.12 31.16
CA PHE A 249 -7.12 -3.17 30.23
C PHE A 249 -5.99 -3.66 29.32
N SER A 250 -4.73 -3.41 29.67
CA SER A 250 -3.57 -3.77 28.84
C SER A 250 -3.52 -5.28 28.51
N SER A 251 -3.89 -6.15 29.45
CA SER A 251 -3.92 -7.60 29.24
C SER A 251 -4.98 -8.07 28.24
N THR A 252 -6.08 -7.32 28.07
CA THR A 252 -7.16 -7.65 27.11
C THR A 252 -6.81 -7.30 25.67
N ILE A 253 -5.80 -6.46 25.46
CA ILE A 253 -5.34 -6.06 24.14
C ILE A 253 -4.43 -7.17 23.61
N GLN A 254 -4.97 -7.93 22.66
CA GLN A 254 -4.28 -8.99 21.95
C GLN A 254 -4.76 -9.02 20.49
N ALA A 255 -3.82 -9.06 19.55
CA ALA A 255 -4.12 -9.21 18.14
C ALA A 255 -4.43 -10.66 17.81
N ASP A 256 -5.47 -10.90 17.01
CA ASP A 256 -5.88 -12.24 16.60
C ASP A 256 -5.01 -12.72 15.41
N PRO A 257 -4.26 -13.83 15.55
CA PRO A 257 -3.52 -14.42 14.44
C PRO A 257 -4.39 -14.74 13.21
N LYS A 258 -5.70 -14.97 13.41
CA LYS A 258 -6.63 -15.20 12.31
C LYS A 258 -6.85 -13.95 11.45
N THR A 259 -6.91 -12.75 12.06
CA THR A 259 -6.95 -11.51 11.26
C THR A 259 -5.63 -11.33 10.51
N VAL A 260 -4.51 -11.54 11.19
CA VAL A 260 -3.17 -11.38 10.59
C VAL A 260 -2.99 -12.30 9.38
N THR A 261 -3.36 -13.58 9.50
CA THR A 261 -3.21 -14.53 8.39
C THR A 261 -4.12 -14.17 7.20
N ARG A 262 -5.34 -13.70 7.45
CA ARG A 262 -6.26 -13.23 6.40
C ARG A 262 -5.71 -12.03 5.64
N LEU A 263 -5.14 -11.08 6.36
CA LEU A 263 -4.46 -9.93 5.78
C LEU A 263 -3.25 -10.37 4.95
N LEU A 264 -2.35 -11.18 5.52
CA LEU A 264 -1.17 -11.68 4.80
C LEU A 264 -1.54 -12.45 3.53
N TYR A 265 -2.52 -13.36 3.61
CA TYR A 265 -3.00 -14.10 2.46
C TYR A 265 -3.53 -13.17 1.36
N GLY A 266 -4.34 -12.19 1.75
CA GLY A 266 -4.91 -11.22 0.82
C GLY A 266 -3.86 -10.34 0.13
N PHE A 267 -2.82 -9.91 0.84
CA PHE A 267 -1.77 -9.07 0.26
C PHE A 267 -0.73 -9.88 -0.53
N LEU A 268 -0.34 -11.06 -0.06
CA LEU A 268 0.84 -11.79 -0.55
C LEU A 268 0.53 -13.01 -1.43
N ILE A 269 -0.71 -13.49 -1.44
CA ILE A 269 -1.09 -14.68 -2.21
C ILE A 269 -2.19 -14.35 -3.22
N ARG A 270 -3.35 -13.90 -2.73
CA ARG A 270 -4.53 -13.67 -3.57
C ARG A 270 -5.39 -12.53 -3.04
N ALA A 271 -5.34 -11.39 -3.72
CA ALA A 271 -6.14 -10.22 -3.38
C ALA A 271 -7.64 -10.47 -3.62
N ASN A 272 -7.97 -11.19 -4.70
CA ASN A 272 -9.35 -11.57 -5.01
C ASN A 272 -9.83 -12.73 -4.13
N ASN A 273 -10.16 -12.43 -2.87
CA ASN A 273 -10.66 -13.40 -1.89
C ASN A 273 -12.01 -12.99 -1.29
N SER A 274 -12.69 -13.93 -0.64
CA SER A 274 -14.04 -13.74 -0.08
C SER A 274 -14.10 -12.61 0.96
N TRP A 275 -13.05 -12.42 1.75
CA TRP A 275 -12.99 -11.38 2.78
C TRP A 275 -12.72 -9.99 2.22
N PHE A 276 -11.70 -9.81 1.37
CA PHE A 276 -11.41 -8.52 0.71
C PHE A 276 -12.58 -8.06 -0.16
N GLN A 277 -13.23 -8.97 -0.88
CA GLN A 277 -14.45 -8.62 -1.62
C GLN A 277 -15.58 -8.12 -0.70
N SER A 278 -15.67 -8.62 0.54
CA SER A 278 -16.73 -8.25 1.48
C SER A 278 -16.55 -6.86 2.11
N ILE A 279 -15.31 -6.37 2.19
CA ILE A 279 -14.99 -5.08 2.81
C ILE A 279 -14.85 -3.94 1.80
N LEU A 280 -14.66 -4.26 0.51
CA LEU A 280 -14.56 -3.25 -0.54
C LEU A 280 -15.94 -2.75 -0.99
N ARG A 281 -15.94 -1.57 -1.58
CA ARG A 281 -17.09 -1.05 -2.35
C ARG A 281 -17.21 -1.80 -3.68
N GLN A 282 -18.37 -1.72 -4.32
CA GLN A 282 -18.63 -2.43 -5.58
C GLN A 282 -17.78 -1.91 -6.75
N ASP A 283 -17.54 -0.60 -6.81
CA ASP A 283 -16.68 0.07 -7.80
C ASP A 283 -15.20 -0.32 -7.67
N LEU A 284 -14.78 -0.74 -6.47
CA LEU A 284 -13.40 -1.11 -6.18
C LEU A 284 -13.10 -2.60 -6.43
N ARG A 285 -14.08 -3.41 -6.86
CA ARG A 285 -13.89 -4.85 -7.08
C ARG A 285 -12.84 -5.15 -8.16
N SER A 286 -12.75 -4.32 -9.20
CA SER A 286 -11.79 -4.48 -10.30
C SER A 286 -10.33 -4.33 -9.88
N PHE A 287 -10.07 -3.74 -8.70
CA PHE A 287 -8.72 -3.58 -8.15
C PHE A 287 -8.21 -4.86 -7.47
N LEU A 288 -9.06 -5.88 -7.28
CA LEU A 288 -8.68 -7.19 -6.76
C LEU A 288 -8.35 -8.15 -7.91
N GLY A 289 -7.06 -8.40 -8.15
CA GLY A 289 -6.59 -9.43 -9.08
C GLY A 289 -6.47 -10.81 -8.43
N ASP A 290 -6.32 -11.85 -9.25
CA ASP A 290 -6.20 -13.25 -8.79
C ASP A 290 -4.84 -13.61 -8.18
N GLY A 291 -3.88 -12.66 -8.22
CA GLY A 291 -2.55 -12.79 -7.60
C GLY A 291 -2.34 -11.83 -6.43
N PRO A 292 -1.09 -11.71 -5.95
CA PRO A 292 -0.72 -10.76 -4.90
C PRO A 292 -0.80 -9.32 -5.37
N LEU A 293 -1.06 -8.41 -4.43
CA LEU A 293 -0.98 -6.98 -4.71
C LEU A 293 0.48 -6.57 -4.95
N GLN A 294 0.65 -5.54 -5.76
CA GLN A 294 1.93 -4.89 -5.99
C GLN A 294 1.92 -3.57 -5.25
N HIS A 295 2.99 -3.28 -4.52
CA HIS A 295 3.07 -2.17 -3.59
C HIS A 295 3.81 -0.96 -4.17
N TYR A 296 3.89 -0.87 -5.50
CA TYR A 296 4.45 0.30 -6.18
C TYR A 296 3.48 1.50 -6.11
N ILE A 297 3.99 2.70 -5.81
CA ILE A 297 3.17 3.91 -5.65
C ILE A 297 2.43 4.33 -6.93
N ALA A 298 2.96 4.01 -8.11
CA ALA A 298 2.41 4.34 -9.43
C ALA A 298 2.05 5.83 -9.66
N VAL A 299 1.77 6.21 -10.91
CA VAL A 299 1.20 7.53 -11.24
C VAL A 299 -0.31 7.57 -11.01
N SER A 300 -0.98 6.43 -11.14
CA SER A 300 -2.42 6.32 -10.91
C SER A 300 -2.73 6.42 -9.42
N SER A 301 -3.57 7.38 -9.05
CA SER A 301 -3.92 7.66 -7.66
C SER A 301 -5.42 7.48 -7.42
N PRO A 302 -5.83 6.82 -6.32
CA PRO A 302 -5.05 5.96 -5.42
C PRO A 302 -4.70 4.59 -6.02
N THR A 303 -3.69 3.92 -5.45
CA THR A 303 -3.30 2.55 -5.84
C THR A 303 -4.20 1.48 -5.20
N ASN A 304 -4.15 0.25 -5.73
CA ASN A 304 -4.89 -0.90 -5.21
C ASN A 304 -4.60 -1.11 -3.70
N THR A 305 -3.32 -1.08 -3.30
CA THR A 305 -2.91 -1.24 -1.90
C THR A 305 -3.52 -0.18 -1.00
N THR A 306 -3.56 1.09 -1.43
CA THR A 306 -4.16 2.18 -0.66
C THR A 306 -5.64 1.93 -0.38
N TYR A 307 -6.42 1.53 -1.38
CA TYR A 307 -7.84 1.24 -1.21
C TYR A 307 -8.09 0.02 -0.32
N VAL A 308 -7.33 -1.05 -0.52
CA VAL A 308 -7.49 -2.28 0.28
C VAL A 308 -7.13 -2.02 1.74
N VAL A 309 -6.05 -1.28 2.02
CA VAL A 309 -5.68 -0.90 3.39
C VAL A 309 -6.71 0.05 4.01
N GLN A 310 -7.25 1.03 3.26
CA GLN A 310 -8.32 1.90 3.74
C GLN A 310 -9.55 1.09 4.19
N CYS A 311 -10.05 0.21 3.33
CA CYS A 311 -11.23 -0.60 3.62
C CYS A 311 -10.96 -1.67 4.69
N ALA A 312 -9.77 -2.27 4.73
CA ALA A 312 -9.37 -3.20 5.78
C ALA A 312 -9.33 -2.49 7.14
N LEU A 313 -8.65 -1.35 7.24
CA LEU A 313 -8.63 -0.57 8.48
C LEU A 313 -10.05 -0.12 8.87
N ALA A 314 -10.87 0.32 7.92
CA ALA A 314 -12.26 0.71 8.20
C ALA A 314 -13.10 -0.46 8.74
N ASN A 315 -12.89 -1.69 8.26
CA ASN A 315 -13.55 -2.87 8.79
C ASN A 315 -13.02 -3.26 10.18
N LEU A 316 -11.71 -3.14 10.42
CA LEU A 316 -11.06 -3.51 11.68
C LEU A 316 -11.32 -2.51 12.82
N THR A 317 -11.41 -1.22 12.49
CA THR A 317 -11.56 -0.14 13.49
C THR A 317 -12.89 0.61 13.38
N GLY A 318 -13.78 0.22 12.47
CA GLY A 318 -15.09 0.84 12.29
C GLY A 318 -16.21 0.10 13.02
N LYS A 319 -17.43 0.59 12.84
CA LYS A 319 -18.66 -0.08 13.28
C LYS A 319 -19.65 -0.13 12.12
N VAL A 320 -20.31 -1.27 11.96
CA VAL A 320 -21.44 -1.40 11.05
C VAL A 320 -22.62 -0.64 11.64
N ILE A 321 -23.24 0.22 10.84
CA ILE A 321 -24.42 0.99 11.23
C ILE A 321 -25.60 0.68 10.31
N ASN A 322 -26.80 0.75 10.86
CA ASN A 322 -28.03 0.44 10.15
C ASN A 322 -28.52 1.68 9.38
N LEU A 323 -27.87 1.98 8.27
CA LEU A 323 -28.27 3.03 7.32
C LEU A 323 -28.60 2.43 5.96
N THR A 324 -29.45 3.10 5.18
CA THR A 324 -29.61 2.78 3.75
C THR A 324 -28.42 3.28 2.94
N ARG A 325 -28.34 2.89 1.66
CA ARG A 325 -27.28 3.34 0.76
C ARG A 325 -27.27 4.86 0.60
N GLU A 326 -28.44 5.47 0.48
CA GLU A 326 -28.61 6.91 0.29
C GLU A 326 -28.17 7.68 1.55
N GLN A 327 -28.53 7.16 2.72
CA GLN A 327 -28.12 7.72 4.01
C GLN A 327 -26.61 7.57 4.26
N CYS A 328 -26.02 6.44 3.86
CA CYS A 328 -24.57 6.23 3.96
C CYS A 328 -23.79 7.17 3.02
N GLN A 329 -24.35 7.48 1.85
CA GLN A 329 -23.76 8.41 0.89
C GLN A 329 -23.85 9.87 1.35
N ASP A 330 -24.95 10.24 2.00
CA ASP A 330 -25.18 11.59 2.52
C ASP A 330 -25.60 11.57 4.00
N PRO A 331 -24.65 11.26 4.92
CA PRO A 331 -24.93 11.11 6.34
C PRO A 331 -25.33 12.43 7.01
N SER A 332 -25.08 13.58 6.36
CA SER A 332 -25.47 14.91 6.84
C SER A 332 -27.00 15.08 6.96
N LYS A 333 -27.78 14.22 6.29
CA LYS A 333 -29.25 14.20 6.39
C LYS A 333 -29.78 13.34 7.54
N VAL A 334 -28.93 12.55 8.20
CA VAL A 334 -29.33 11.63 9.26
C VAL A 334 -29.13 12.29 10.62
N PRO A 335 -30.17 12.40 11.46
CA PRO A 335 -30.00 12.90 12.82
C PRO A 335 -29.11 11.92 13.60
N ASN A 336 -28.09 12.45 14.30
CA ASN A 336 -27.07 11.75 15.10
C ASN A 336 -25.81 11.25 14.36
N GLU A 337 -25.75 11.33 13.04
CA GLU A 337 -24.52 11.01 12.30
C GLU A 337 -23.76 12.29 11.94
N ASN A 338 -22.44 12.26 12.12
CA ASN A 338 -21.57 13.42 11.87
C ASN A 338 -20.50 13.08 10.83
N LYS A 339 -20.56 13.76 9.68
CA LYS A 339 -19.65 13.60 8.53
C LYS A 339 -18.27 14.22 8.77
N ASP A 340 -18.18 15.24 9.62
CA ASP A 340 -16.92 15.92 9.90
C ASP A 340 -16.01 15.11 10.83
N LEU A 341 -16.62 14.25 11.67
CA LEU A 341 -15.95 13.35 12.60
C LEU A 341 -15.68 11.96 12.00
N TYR A 342 -16.60 11.42 11.19
CA TYR A 342 -16.52 10.04 10.69
C TYR A 342 -16.63 9.95 9.17
N GLU A 343 -16.04 8.91 8.61
CA GLU A 343 -16.22 8.50 7.22
C GLU A 343 -17.17 7.30 7.15
N TYR A 344 -18.04 7.30 6.13
CA TYR A 344 -19.09 6.31 5.93
C TYR A 344 -18.87 5.64 4.58
N ILE A 345 -18.68 4.33 4.60
CA ILE A 345 -18.38 3.55 3.40
C ILE A 345 -19.45 2.49 3.22
N TRP A 346 -20.13 2.50 2.07
CA TRP A 346 -21.06 1.46 1.67
C TRP A 346 -20.30 0.28 1.06
N VAL A 347 -20.10 -0.78 1.84
CA VAL A 347 -19.31 -1.97 1.45
C VAL A 347 -20.22 -3.09 0.93
N GLN A 348 -19.67 -3.97 0.10
CA GLN A 348 -20.42 -5.08 -0.52
C GLN A 348 -20.96 -6.09 0.49
N GLY A 349 -20.22 -6.33 1.57
CA GLY A 349 -20.55 -7.34 2.57
C GLY A 349 -20.31 -8.79 2.13
N PRO A 350 -20.50 -9.74 3.06
CA PRO A 350 -20.31 -11.16 2.78
C PRO A 350 -21.39 -11.68 1.82
N LEU A 351 -21.08 -12.81 1.18
CA LEU A 351 -22.04 -13.60 0.41
C LEU A 351 -23.12 -14.16 1.35
N SER A 352 -24.37 -14.14 0.89
CA SER A 352 -25.49 -14.80 1.55
C SER A 352 -25.29 -16.32 1.52
N PRO A 353 -25.59 -17.06 2.60
CA PRO A 353 -25.50 -18.51 2.59
C PRO A 353 -26.39 -19.10 1.48
N ASN A 354 -25.80 -19.86 0.57
CA ASN A 354 -26.47 -20.57 -0.55
C ASN A 354 -26.99 -19.68 -1.70
N GLU A 355 -26.69 -18.39 -1.71
CA GLU A 355 -27.05 -17.47 -2.80
C GLU A 355 -25.81 -16.74 -3.34
N THR A 356 -25.93 -16.19 -4.55
CA THR A 356 -24.86 -15.36 -5.14
C THR A 356 -24.94 -13.89 -4.73
N ASP A 357 -26.01 -13.53 -4.01
CA ASP A 357 -26.25 -12.17 -3.54
C ASP A 357 -25.39 -11.85 -2.30
N ARG A 358 -25.01 -10.59 -2.19
CA ARG A 358 -24.24 -10.07 -1.05
C ARG A 358 -25.12 -9.23 -0.15
N LEU A 359 -24.69 -9.11 1.10
CA LEU A 359 -25.38 -8.33 2.13
C LEU A 359 -24.64 -7.00 2.38
N PRO A 360 -24.85 -5.97 1.54
CA PRO A 360 -24.16 -4.70 1.66
C PRO A 360 -24.53 -3.98 2.94
N ARG A 361 -23.58 -3.19 3.46
CA ARG A 361 -23.74 -2.51 4.74
C ARG A 361 -22.96 -1.20 4.77
N CYS A 362 -23.40 -0.26 5.60
CA CYS A 362 -22.67 0.97 5.86
C CYS A 362 -21.68 0.76 7.02
N VAL A 363 -20.40 1.06 6.79
CA VAL A 363 -19.36 1.03 7.82
C VAL A 363 -18.98 2.46 8.18
N ARG A 364 -19.19 2.82 9.45
CA ARG A 364 -18.74 4.09 10.02
C ARG A 364 -17.36 3.91 10.64
N SER A 365 -16.38 4.68 10.19
CA SER A 365 -15.00 4.62 10.70
C SER A 365 -14.37 6.00 10.78
N THR A 366 -13.15 6.09 11.32
CA THR A 366 -12.33 7.30 11.32
C THR A 366 -11.22 7.25 10.28
N VAL A 367 -11.28 6.28 9.36
CA VAL A 367 -10.24 6.03 8.36
C VAL A 367 -10.46 6.95 7.17
N ARG A 368 -9.45 7.75 6.85
CA ARG A 368 -9.48 8.74 5.77
C ARG A 368 -8.22 8.66 4.93
N LEU A 369 -8.28 9.21 3.72
CA LEU A 369 -7.11 9.38 2.85
C LEU A 369 -6.58 10.81 2.95
N ALA A 370 -5.26 10.94 3.05
CA ALA A 370 -4.55 12.19 2.86
C ALA A 370 -3.75 12.12 1.55
N LYS A 371 -3.66 13.23 0.81
CA LYS A 371 -2.93 13.26 -0.46
C LYS A 371 -1.42 13.16 -0.19
N ALA A 372 -0.78 12.14 -0.74
CA ALA A 372 0.67 11.93 -0.65
C ALA A 372 1.34 12.35 -1.98
N LEU A 373 1.56 13.65 -2.16
CA LEU A 373 2.27 14.21 -3.32
C LEU A 373 3.34 15.17 -2.82
N SER A 374 4.58 14.99 -3.28
CA SER A 374 5.74 15.72 -2.75
C SER A 374 5.52 17.24 -2.77
N PRO A 375 5.85 17.96 -1.68
CA PRO A 375 5.74 19.42 -1.64
C PRO A 375 6.51 20.14 -2.76
N ALA A 376 7.59 19.54 -3.30
CA ALA A 376 8.32 20.08 -4.44
C ALA A 376 7.40 20.41 -5.63
N PHE A 377 6.44 19.54 -5.92
CA PHE A 377 5.51 19.72 -7.03
C PHE A 377 4.40 20.72 -6.74
N GLU A 378 4.00 20.86 -5.46
CA GLU A 378 3.06 21.91 -5.06
C GLU A 378 3.69 23.30 -5.13
N LEU A 379 4.96 23.40 -4.72
CA LEU A 379 5.72 24.65 -4.71
C LEU A 379 6.27 25.04 -6.09
N GLY A 380 6.20 24.16 -7.09
CA GLY A 380 6.83 24.36 -8.40
C GLY A 380 8.36 24.31 -8.38
N GLN A 381 8.95 23.68 -7.36
CA GLN A 381 10.40 23.58 -7.14
C GLN A 381 10.95 22.23 -7.60
N TRP A 382 11.00 22.01 -8.91
CA TRP A 382 11.38 20.70 -9.48
C TRP A 382 12.86 20.31 -9.31
N GLY A 383 13.72 21.26 -8.95
CA GLY A 383 15.12 21.02 -8.59
C GLY A 383 15.38 20.98 -7.08
N SER A 384 14.34 20.74 -6.27
CA SER A 384 14.48 20.70 -4.81
C SER A 384 15.43 19.59 -4.36
N THR A 385 16.31 19.92 -3.42
CA THR A 385 17.16 18.94 -2.72
C THR A 385 16.54 18.48 -1.39
N GLU A 386 15.52 19.19 -0.91
CA GLU A 386 14.86 18.92 0.36
C GLU A 386 13.64 18.00 0.22
N TYR A 387 12.86 18.22 -0.84
CA TYR A 387 11.64 17.50 -1.14
C TYR A 387 11.85 16.59 -2.35
N SER A 388 11.27 15.39 -2.30
CA SER A 388 11.35 14.37 -3.34
C SER A 388 10.87 14.89 -4.71
N THR A 389 11.59 14.61 -5.78
CA THR A 389 11.26 15.03 -7.16
C THR A 389 11.10 13.86 -8.12
N TRP A 390 10.83 12.66 -7.60
CA TRP A 390 10.62 11.47 -8.42
C TRP A 390 9.42 11.65 -9.37
N THR A 391 9.65 11.36 -10.65
CA THR A 391 8.62 11.34 -11.68
C THR A 391 8.77 10.06 -12.51
N GLU A 392 7.64 9.48 -12.93
CA GLU A 392 7.61 8.31 -13.79
C GLU A 392 7.40 8.76 -15.23
N SER A 393 8.31 8.37 -16.13
CA SER A 393 8.19 8.64 -17.56
C SER A 393 6.90 8.03 -18.08
N ARG A 394 6.20 8.73 -18.98
CA ARG A 394 5.03 8.16 -19.65
C ARG A 394 5.45 7.40 -20.91
N TRP A 395 4.87 6.23 -21.12
CA TRP A 395 5.00 5.47 -22.37
C TRP A 395 3.61 5.19 -22.96
N LYS A 396 3.59 4.74 -24.21
CA LYS A 396 2.34 4.34 -24.89
C LYS A 396 2.04 2.86 -24.65
N ASP A 397 2.80 1.97 -25.29
CA ASP A 397 2.63 0.53 -25.19
C ASP A 397 3.99 -0.15 -24.94
N ILE A 398 4.09 -0.98 -23.91
CA ILE A 398 5.24 -1.86 -23.68
C ILE A 398 4.87 -3.25 -24.18
N ARG A 399 5.59 -3.76 -25.19
CA ARG A 399 5.40 -5.12 -25.71
C ARG A 399 6.72 -5.70 -26.20
N ALA A 400 6.88 -7.00 -26.02
CA ALA A 400 7.95 -7.79 -26.60
C ALA A 400 7.37 -8.83 -27.57
N ARG A 401 8.08 -9.12 -28.65
CA ARG A 401 7.71 -10.17 -29.62
C ARG A 401 8.96 -10.85 -30.18
N ILE A 402 8.85 -12.14 -30.46
CA ILE A 402 9.88 -12.93 -31.14
C ILE A 402 9.40 -13.28 -32.54
N PHE A 403 10.27 -13.12 -33.53
CA PHE A 403 9.99 -13.48 -34.92
C PHE A 403 11.30 -13.79 -35.64
N LEU A 404 11.23 -14.66 -36.64
CA LEU A 404 12.35 -14.93 -37.54
C LEU A 404 12.52 -13.76 -38.50
N VAL A 405 13.76 -13.35 -38.73
CA VAL A 405 14.11 -12.27 -39.67
C VAL A 405 14.78 -12.91 -40.89
N ALA A 406 14.36 -12.52 -42.09
CA ALA A 406 14.99 -12.96 -43.32
C ALA A 406 16.44 -12.43 -43.42
N SER A 407 17.31 -13.12 -44.17
CA SER A 407 18.62 -12.57 -44.47
C SER A 407 18.48 -11.31 -45.34
N LYS A 408 19.39 -10.35 -45.17
CA LYS A 408 19.42 -9.14 -46.00
C LYS A 408 19.55 -9.44 -47.49
N GLU A 409 20.25 -10.51 -47.84
CA GLU A 409 20.36 -10.99 -49.22
C GLU A 409 18.99 -11.43 -49.76
N LEU A 410 18.21 -12.19 -48.99
CA LEU A 410 16.87 -12.61 -49.42
C LEU A 410 15.91 -11.42 -49.54
N GLU A 411 15.98 -10.46 -48.61
CA GLU A 411 15.22 -9.20 -48.70
C GLU A 411 15.57 -8.45 -49.99
N PHE A 412 16.86 -8.35 -50.33
CA PHE A 412 17.32 -7.66 -51.52
C PHE A 412 16.92 -8.40 -52.81
N ILE A 413 17.11 -9.72 -52.87
CA ILE A 413 16.67 -10.55 -54.00
C ILE A 413 15.16 -10.38 -54.22
N THR A 414 14.36 -10.43 -53.16
CA THR A 414 12.90 -10.26 -53.24
C THR A 414 12.53 -8.88 -53.81
N LEU A 415 13.21 -7.82 -53.36
CA LEU A 415 12.99 -6.47 -53.88
C LEU A 415 13.38 -6.35 -55.36
N THR A 416 14.56 -6.87 -55.74
CA THR A 416 15.05 -6.83 -57.13
C THR A 416 14.14 -7.61 -58.06
N VAL A 417 13.70 -8.82 -57.67
CA VAL A 417 12.75 -9.62 -58.44
C VAL A 417 11.42 -8.87 -58.56
N GLY A 418 10.92 -8.26 -57.48
CA GLY A 418 9.71 -7.44 -57.49
C GLY A 418 9.77 -6.29 -58.49
N PHE A 419 10.87 -5.52 -58.49
CA PHE A 419 11.09 -4.45 -59.48
C PHE A 419 11.23 -5.00 -60.91
N GLY A 420 11.95 -6.11 -61.09
CA GLY A 420 12.11 -6.74 -62.40
C GLY A 420 10.77 -7.17 -63.01
N VAL A 421 9.91 -7.81 -62.22
CA VAL A 421 8.56 -8.23 -62.64
C VAL A 421 7.68 -7.01 -62.97
N LEU A 422 7.77 -5.93 -62.18
CA LEU A 422 7.03 -4.69 -62.45
C LEU A 422 7.46 -4.03 -63.78
N VAL A 423 8.77 -3.89 -64.02
CA VAL A 423 9.26 -3.29 -65.27
C VAL A 423 8.89 -4.17 -66.46
N LEU A 424 9.04 -5.48 -66.33
CA LEU A 424 8.68 -6.43 -67.39
C LEU A 424 7.17 -6.37 -67.68
N SER A 425 6.32 -6.36 -66.65
CA SER A 425 4.87 -6.29 -66.84
C SER A 425 4.46 -4.98 -67.49
N LEU A 426 5.01 -3.84 -67.07
CA LEU A 426 4.76 -2.54 -67.70
C LEU A 426 5.17 -2.53 -69.19
N ILE A 427 6.35 -3.07 -69.53
CA ILE A 427 6.82 -3.15 -70.92
C ILE A 427 5.92 -4.08 -71.74
N VAL A 428 5.63 -5.28 -71.25
CA VAL A 428 4.80 -6.26 -71.95
C VAL A 428 3.39 -5.72 -72.15
N THR A 429 2.76 -5.16 -71.11
CA THR A 429 1.44 -4.52 -71.21
C THR A 429 1.46 -3.34 -72.18
N TYR A 430 2.48 -2.49 -72.14
CA TYR A 430 2.63 -1.38 -73.09
C TYR A 430 2.72 -1.89 -74.53
N CYS A 431 3.52 -2.91 -74.79
CA CYS A 431 3.69 -3.52 -76.11
C CYS A 431 2.40 -4.21 -76.61
N ILE A 432 1.72 -4.98 -75.75
CA ILE A 432 0.43 -5.60 -76.07
C ILE A 432 -0.60 -4.53 -76.40
N ASN A 433 -0.69 -3.47 -75.59
CA ASN A 433 -1.62 -2.37 -75.83
C ASN A 433 -1.30 -1.65 -77.15
N ALA A 434 -0.03 -1.36 -77.43
CA ALA A 434 0.41 -0.76 -78.69
C ALA A 434 0.15 -1.63 -79.92
N LYS A 435 -0.03 -2.94 -79.75
CA LYS A 435 -0.35 -3.92 -80.81
C LYS A 435 -1.74 -4.54 -80.66
N ALA A 436 -2.62 -3.97 -79.85
CA ALA A 436 -3.90 -4.57 -79.51
C ALA A 436 -4.78 -4.81 -80.75
N ASP A 437 -4.81 -3.85 -81.67
CA ASP A 437 -5.58 -3.95 -82.92
C ASP A 437 -5.11 -5.09 -83.85
N VAL A 438 -3.84 -5.51 -83.71
CA VAL A 438 -3.26 -6.63 -84.48
C VAL A 438 -3.40 -7.95 -83.73
N LEU A 439 -3.19 -7.93 -82.40
CA LEU A 439 -3.23 -9.12 -81.56
C LEU A 439 -4.67 -9.62 -81.31
N PHE A 440 -5.64 -8.70 -81.29
CA PHE A 440 -7.05 -9.00 -81.01
C PHE A 440 -7.96 -8.65 -82.19
N ILE A 441 -7.57 -9.08 -83.39
CA ILE A 441 -8.45 -9.03 -84.56
C ILE A 441 -9.64 -9.94 -84.27
N ALA A 442 -10.82 -9.36 -84.04
CA ALA A 442 -12.06 -10.13 -84.10
C ALA A 442 -12.19 -10.70 -85.52
N PRO A 443 -12.41 -12.01 -85.70
CA PRO A 443 -12.62 -12.55 -87.03
C PRO A 443 -13.80 -11.80 -87.66
N ARG A 444 -13.52 -11.09 -88.77
CA ARG A 444 -14.59 -10.53 -89.60
C ARG A 444 -15.43 -11.72 -90.04
N GLU A 445 -16.68 -11.79 -89.59
CA GLU A 445 -17.67 -12.66 -90.21
C GLU A 445 -17.68 -12.35 -91.72
N PRO A 446 -17.46 -13.34 -92.60
CA PRO A 446 -17.50 -13.10 -94.03
C PRO A 446 -18.96 -12.99 -94.45
N GLY A 447 -19.54 -11.79 -94.31
CA GLY A 447 -20.94 -11.60 -94.66
C GLY A 447 -21.56 -10.27 -94.26
N ALA A 448 -20.90 -9.14 -94.47
CA ALA A 448 -21.60 -7.84 -94.46
C ALA A 448 -21.20 -7.05 -95.70
N VAL A 449 -21.97 -7.27 -96.77
CA VAL A 449 -21.98 -6.45 -97.98
C VAL A 449 -22.60 -5.11 -97.61
N SER A 450 -21.91 -4.02 -97.95
CA SER A 450 -22.45 -2.67 -97.91
C SER A 450 -23.57 -2.51 -98.94
N PHE A 451 -24.79 -2.29 -98.47
CA PHE A 451 -25.84 -1.49 -99.10
C PHE A 451 -26.49 -0.61 -98.03
#